data_AF-A0A962IZG8-F1
#
_entry.id   AF-A0A962IZG8-F1
#
_cell.length_a   1.000
_cell.length_b   1.000
_cell.length_c   1.000
_cell.angle_alpha   90.00
_cell.angle_beta   90.00
_cell.angle_gamma   90.00
#
_symmetry.space_group_name_H-M   'P 1'
#
loop_
_entity.id
_entity.type
_entity.pdbx_description
1 polymer ?
#
loop_
_entity_poly.entity_id
_entity_poly.type
_entity_poly.pdbx_seq_one_letter_code
_entity_poly.pdbx_strand_id
1 'polypeptide(L)'
;MTPIRLLSLTTAGLLLASSAQAAEISTRSERLWLPASASHLRPFLQMAADMALQDENCKEILYARLNEYRTIYEEPTFTILCQKDPKSTFNRVIKITEVDPEYFDKIRASEDALNTNSTLSPEIEALRQQLAAPQSSAPASPANPVQEAPQSVNPQQTNPQGTTTPPAANH
;
A
#
# COMPACT_ATOMS: atom_id res chain seq x y z
N MET A 1 -19.51 75.21 -15.81
CA MET A 1 -19.91 74.63 -14.51
C MET A 1 -20.22 73.17 -14.73
N THR A 2 -19.33 72.27 -14.32
CA THR A 2 -19.43 70.81 -14.45
C THR A 2 -19.04 70.19 -13.11
N PRO A 3 -19.88 69.35 -12.47
CA PRO A 3 -19.46 68.64 -11.28
C PRO A 3 -18.79 67.30 -11.64
N ILE A 4 -17.53 67.16 -11.27
CA ILE A 4 -16.79 65.89 -11.26
C ILE A 4 -17.30 65.06 -10.08
N ARG A 5 -17.89 63.90 -10.35
CA ARG A 5 -18.19 62.87 -9.36
C ARG A 5 -16.96 61.97 -9.19
N LEU A 6 -16.31 62.02 -8.04
CA LEU A 6 -15.38 60.98 -7.61
C LEU A 6 -16.16 59.88 -6.87
N LEU A 7 -16.16 58.67 -7.44
CA LEU A 7 -16.52 57.44 -6.73
C LEU A 7 -15.35 57.07 -5.80
N SER A 8 -15.60 57.00 -4.50
CA SER A 8 -14.73 56.31 -3.56
C SER A 8 -15.05 54.82 -3.59
N LEU A 9 -14.16 54.02 -4.17
CA LEU A 9 -14.08 52.57 -3.95
C LEU A 9 -13.44 52.33 -2.58
N THR A 10 -14.21 51.83 -1.61
CA THR A 10 -13.66 51.21 -0.39
C THR A 10 -13.51 49.71 -0.63
N THR A 11 -12.38 49.30 -1.19
CA THR A 11 -11.90 47.92 -1.19
C THR A 11 -10.85 47.77 -0.11
N ALA A 12 -11.26 47.47 1.12
CA ALA A 12 -10.35 47.06 2.18
C ALA A 12 -11.09 46.22 3.22
N GLY A 13 -10.74 44.93 3.32
CA GLY A 13 -11.12 44.10 4.46
C GLY A 13 -11.52 42.67 4.14
N LEU A 14 -10.64 41.86 3.55
CA LEU A 14 -10.88 40.41 3.43
C LEU A 14 -9.56 39.61 3.39
N LEU A 15 -8.75 39.64 4.45
CA LEU A 15 -7.50 38.86 4.52
C LEU A 15 -7.15 38.28 5.91
N LEU A 16 -8.13 37.90 6.75
CA LEU A 16 -7.85 37.42 8.13
C LEU A 16 -8.40 36.02 8.49
N ALA A 17 -8.80 35.18 7.53
CA ALA A 17 -9.46 33.89 7.83
C ALA A 17 -8.64 32.61 7.55
N SER A 18 -7.36 32.69 7.18
CA SER A 18 -6.62 31.52 6.68
C SER A 18 -5.80 30.73 7.72
N SER A 19 -5.57 31.24 8.93
CA SER A 19 -4.74 30.55 9.94
C SER A 19 -5.53 29.63 10.89
N ALA A 20 -6.85 29.80 11.03
CA ALA A 20 -7.66 28.97 11.92
C ALA A 20 -7.85 27.53 11.40
N GLN A 21 -7.96 27.37 10.08
CA GLN A 21 -8.18 26.05 9.44
C GLN A 21 -6.95 25.13 9.57
N ALA A 22 -5.73 25.69 9.57
CA ALA A 22 -4.50 24.88 9.69
C ALA A 22 -4.35 24.25 11.09
N ALA A 23 -4.75 24.95 12.15
CA ALA A 23 -4.67 24.44 13.52
C ALA A 23 -5.70 23.31 13.78
N GLU A 24 -6.89 23.42 13.21
CA GLU A 24 -7.94 22.41 13.33
C GLU A 24 -7.55 21.10 12.61
N ILE A 25 -6.97 21.19 11.41
CA ILE A 25 -6.49 20.02 10.66
C ILE A 25 -5.34 19.32 11.39
N SER A 26 -4.41 20.08 11.98
CA SER A 26 -3.26 19.51 12.70
C SER A 26 -3.70 18.73 13.94
N THR A 27 -4.58 19.31 14.76
CA THR A 27 -5.10 18.63 15.96
C THR A 27 -5.99 17.43 15.62
N ARG A 28 -6.73 17.50 14.50
CA ARG A 28 -7.51 16.36 14.00
C ARG A 28 -6.62 15.20 13.60
N SER A 29 -5.49 15.46 12.94
CA SER A 29 -4.54 14.42 12.53
C SER A 29 -3.91 13.68 13.73
N GLU A 30 -3.62 14.40 14.82
CA GLU A 30 -3.09 13.81 16.06
C GLU A 30 -4.07 12.84 16.74
N ARG A 31 -5.37 13.06 16.57
CA ARG A 31 -6.41 12.18 17.11
C ARG A 31 -6.61 10.91 16.28
N LEU A 32 -6.02 10.83 15.08
CA LEU A 32 -6.09 9.69 14.18
C LEU A 32 -4.83 8.83 14.29
N TRP A 33 -4.88 7.85 15.18
CA TRP A 33 -3.73 7.01 15.46
C TRP A 33 -3.81 5.65 14.76
N LEU A 34 -2.70 5.22 14.16
CA LEU A 34 -2.54 3.89 13.56
C LEU A 34 -1.21 3.29 13.97
N PRO A 35 -1.12 1.96 14.13
CA PRO A 35 0.16 1.29 14.27
C PRO A 35 0.98 1.42 12.98
N ALA A 36 2.31 1.41 13.09
CA ALA A 36 3.22 1.62 11.96
C ALA A 36 2.99 0.62 10.80
N SER A 37 2.67 -0.63 11.14
CA SER A 37 2.34 -1.70 10.19
C SER A 37 1.11 -1.39 9.33
N ALA A 38 0.20 -0.54 9.80
CA ALA A 38 -1.05 -0.19 9.15
C ALA A 38 -1.08 1.26 8.64
N SER A 39 0.08 1.89 8.46
CA SER A 39 0.17 3.29 7.97
C SER A 39 -0.53 3.53 6.62
N HIS A 40 -0.57 2.51 5.75
CA HIS A 40 -1.31 2.54 4.49
C HIS A 40 -2.83 2.72 4.66
N LEU A 41 -3.38 2.42 5.84
CA LEU A 41 -4.81 2.58 6.15
C LEU A 41 -5.20 4.01 6.53
N ARG A 42 -4.24 4.94 6.63
CA ARG A 42 -4.49 6.31 7.07
C ARG A 42 -5.54 7.08 6.25
N PRO A 43 -5.59 6.98 4.90
CA PRO A 43 -6.65 7.61 4.12
C PRO A 43 -8.04 7.07 4.50
N PHE A 44 -8.15 5.77 4.75
CA PHE A 44 -9.41 5.14 5.14
C PHE A 44 -9.84 5.50 6.56
N LEU A 45 -8.88 5.63 7.49
CA LEU A 45 -9.17 6.13 8.83
C LEU A 45 -9.69 7.58 8.79
N GLN A 46 -9.11 8.42 7.94
CA GLN A 46 -9.57 9.80 7.75
C GLN A 46 -11.01 9.81 7.20
N MET A 47 -11.29 9.05 6.15
CA MET A 47 -12.64 8.96 5.58
C MET A 47 -13.65 8.37 6.58
N ALA A 48 -13.27 7.37 7.38
CA ALA A 48 -14.11 6.84 8.46
C ALA A 48 -14.40 7.92 9.51
N ALA A 49 -13.40 8.72 9.89
CA ALA A 49 -13.57 9.86 10.80
C ALA A 49 -14.51 10.92 10.19
N ASP A 50 -14.39 11.23 8.91
CA ASP A 50 -15.33 12.13 8.22
C ASP A 50 -16.76 11.57 8.21
N MET A 51 -16.92 10.26 7.99
CA MET A 51 -18.21 9.59 8.06
C MET A 51 -18.82 9.62 9.46
N ALA A 52 -18.02 9.44 10.52
CA ALA A 52 -18.53 9.51 11.89
C ALA A 52 -19.06 10.90 12.26
N LEU A 53 -18.47 11.98 11.74
CA LEU A 53 -18.97 13.34 11.94
C LEU A 53 -20.30 13.62 11.21
N GLN A 54 -20.70 12.78 10.26
CA GLN A 54 -22.01 12.88 9.62
C GLN A 54 -23.13 12.35 10.52
N ASP A 55 -22.81 11.59 11.58
CA ASP A 55 -23.78 11.15 12.59
C ASP A 55 -24.21 12.35 13.45
N GLU A 56 -25.51 12.63 13.52
CA GLU A 56 -26.05 13.75 14.31
C GLU A 56 -25.67 13.68 15.79
N ASN A 57 -25.35 12.48 16.29
CA ASN A 57 -24.91 12.30 17.66
C ASN A 57 -23.42 12.56 17.86
N CYS A 58 -22.59 12.65 16.81
CA CYS A 58 -21.14 12.86 16.94
C CYS A 58 -20.78 14.34 16.77
N LYS A 59 -20.64 15.07 17.89
CA LYS A 59 -20.28 16.50 17.86
C LYS A 59 -18.80 16.73 17.57
N GLU A 60 -17.96 15.89 18.17
CA GLU A 60 -16.51 15.97 18.06
C GLU A 60 -15.92 14.57 18.13
N ILE A 61 -14.86 14.34 17.36
CA ILE A 61 -14.06 13.11 17.48
C ILE A 61 -12.96 13.35 18.49
N LEU A 62 -12.97 12.56 19.56
CA LEU A 62 -11.95 12.61 20.60
C LEU A 62 -10.72 11.78 20.19
N TYR A 63 -10.96 10.64 19.54
CA TYR A 63 -9.93 9.70 19.16
C TYR A 63 -10.44 8.75 18.08
N ALA A 64 -9.58 8.32 17.16
CA ALA A 64 -9.89 7.25 16.23
C ALA A 64 -8.68 6.34 16.03
N ARG A 65 -8.95 5.04 15.92
CA ARG A 65 -7.91 4.02 15.70
C ARG A 65 -8.37 2.83 14.88
N LEU A 66 -7.41 2.03 14.46
CA LEU A 66 -7.66 0.67 14.00
C LEU A 66 -8.13 -0.21 15.17
N ASN A 67 -9.17 -1.00 14.94
CA ASN A 67 -9.63 -2.04 15.83
C ASN A 67 -8.90 -3.33 15.49
N GLU A 68 -7.73 -3.52 16.12
CA GLU A 68 -6.87 -4.68 15.87
C GLU A 68 -7.58 -6.00 16.13
N TYR A 69 -8.38 -6.07 17.20
CA TYR A 69 -9.11 -7.28 17.55
C TYR A 69 -10.07 -7.72 16.44
N ARG A 70 -10.88 -6.81 15.88
CA ARG A 70 -11.78 -7.14 14.77
C ARG A 70 -11.04 -7.36 13.47
N THR A 71 -10.01 -6.56 13.21
CA THR A 71 -9.23 -6.62 11.95
C THR A 71 -8.54 -7.96 11.75
N ILE A 72 -8.18 -8.68 12.83
CA ILE A 72 -7.55 -10.00 12.73
C ILE A 72 -8.52 -11.08 12.23
N TYR A 73 -9.82 -10.95 12.52
CA TYR A 73 -10.82 -11.99 12.22
C TYR A 73 -11.74 -11.63 11.04
N GLU A 74 -11.87 -10.34 10.76
CA GLU A 74 -12.75 -9.79 9.73
C GLU A 74 -11.91 -8.96 8.74
N GLU A 75 -12.44 -7.82 8.34
CA GLU A 75 -11.77 -6.80 7.53
C GLU A 75 -11.24 -5.66 8.41
N PRO A 76 -10.30 -4.83 7.89
CA PRO A 76 -9.87 -3.63 8.58
C PRO A 76 -11.05 -2.81 9.09
N THR A 77 -11.10 -2.63 10.41
CA THR A 77 -12.22 -1.98 11.10
C THR A 77 -11.69 -0.84 11.95
N PHE A 78 -12.32 0.32 11.87
CA PHE A 78 -11.97 1.50 12.64
C PHE A 78 -12.92 1.69 13.83
N THR A 79 -12.39 2.15 14.94
CA THR A 79 -13.17 2.57 16.11
C THR A 79 -12.92 4.05 16.36
N ILE A 80 -14.00 4.82 16.35
CA ILE A 80 -14.00 6.28 16.48
C ILE A 80 -14.77 6.63 17.75
N LEU A 81 -14.08 7.24 18.70
CA LEU A 81 -14.68 7.74 19.93
C LEU A 81 -15.25 9.14 19.68
N CYS A 82 -16.57 9.20 19.61
CA CYS A 82 -17.34 10.43 19.42
C CYS A 82 -17.79 10.99 20.77
N GLN A 83 -17.72 12.31 20.91
CA GLN A 83 -18.41 13.05 21.96
C GLN A 83 -19.85 13.32 21.50
N LYS A 84 -20.83 12.87 22.30
CA LYS A 84 -22.25 13.14 22.05
C LYS A 84 -22.74 14.41 22.75
N ASP A 85 -22.31 14.57 23.99
CA ASP A 85 -22.56 15.74 24.81
C ASP A 85 -21.38 15.94 25.77
N PRO A 86 -21.30 17.05 26.52
CA PRO A 86 -20.16 17.31 27.40
C PRO A 86 -19.92 16.24 28.48
N LYS A 87 -20.88 15.33 28.72
CA LYS A 87 -20.79 14.28 29.74
C LYS A 87 -20.84 12.86 29.16
N SER A 88 -21.15 12.68 27.88
CA SER A 88 -21.25 11.34 27.28
C SER A 88 -20.48 11.20 25.97
N THR A 89 -19.95 10.00 25.78
CA THR A 89 -19.22 9.58 24.59
C THR A 89 -19.76 8.24 24.12
N PHE A 90 -19.55 7.94 22.85
CA PHE A 90 -19.88 6.63 22.28
C PHE A 90 -18.85 6.22 21.24
N ASN A 91 -18.72 4.92 21.02
CA ASN A 91 -17.86 4.37 19.98
C ASN A 91 -18.68 4.12 18.72
N ARG A 92 -18.28 4.76 17.63
CA ARG A 92 -18.71 4.39 16.29
C ARG A 92 -17.71 3.38 15.73
N VAL A 93 -18.21 2.25 15.25
CA VAL A 93 -17.40 1.23 14.59
C VAL A 93 -17.72 1.28 13.11
N ILE A 94 -16.70 1.40 12.26
CA ILE A 94 -16.84 1.54 10.82
C ILE A 94 -15.87 0.59 10.14
N LYS A 95 -16.37 -0.28 9.26
CA LYS A 95 -15.57 -1.21 8.47
C LYS A 95 -14.97 -0.52 7.24
N ILE A 96 -13.85 -1.03 6.74
CA ILE A 96 -13.22 -0.45 5.55
C ILE A 96 -14.13 -0.50 4.32
N THR A 97 -14.94 -1.54 4.15
CA THR A 97 -15.93 -1.63 3.06
C THR A 97 -17.09 -0.67 3.19
N GLU A 98 -17.41 -0.16 4.38
CA GLU A 98 -18.39 0.93 4.53
C GLU A 98 -17.85 2.23 3.92
N VAL A 99 -16.53 2.43 3.99
CA VAL A 99 -15.84 3.62 3.52
C VAL A 99 -15.44 3.51 2.04
N ASP A 100 -14.91 2.36 1.64
CA ASP A 100 -14.55 2.01 0.26
C ASP A 100 -15.06 0.61 -0.05
N PRO A 101 -16.28 0.48 -0.61
CA PRO A 101 -16.88 -0.81 -0.95
C PRO A 101 -16.04 -1.66 -1.91
N GLU A 102 -15.20 -1.01 -2.72
CA GLU A 102 -14.36 -1.65 -3.74
C GLU A 102 -12.95 -1.96 -3.21
N TYR A 103 -12.66 -1.75 -1.93
CA TYR A 103 -11.33 -1.89 -1.35
C TYR A 103 -10.68 -3.24 -1.69
N PHE A 104 -11.40 -4.34 -1.45
CA PHE A 104 -10.89 -5.69 -1.69
C PHE A 104 -10.74 -6.01 -3.19
N ASP A 105 -11.58 -5.43 -4.04
CA ASP A 105 -11.47 -5.58 -5.49
C ASP A 105 -10.21 -4.90 -6.02
N LYS A 106 -9.90 -3.71 -5.51
CA LYS A 106 -8.68 -2.96 -5.85
C LYS A 106 -7.41 -3.69 -5.39
N ILE A 107 -7.42 -4.26 -4.18
CA ILE A 107 -6.31 -5.07 -3.65
C ILE A 107 -6.08 -6.27 -4.58
N ARG A 108 -7.12 -7.04 -4.87
CA ARG A 108 -7.04 -8.21 -5.75
C ARG A 108 -6.53 -7.86 -7.15
N ALA A 109 -7.06 -6.80 -7.76
CA ALA A 109 -6.60 -6.33 -9.06
C ALA A 109 -5.12 -5.91 -9.04
N SER A 110 -4.66 -5.32 -7.92
CA SER A 110 -3.25 -4.95 -7.76
C SER A 110 -2.33 -6.17 -7.60
N GLU A 111 -2.78 -7.21 -6.91
CA GLU A 111 -2.04 -8.46 -6.76
C GLU A 111 -1.95 -9.21 -8.10
N ASP A 112 -3.04 -9.27 -8.85
CA ASP A 112 -3.06 -9.87 -10.20
C ASP A 112 -2.13 -9.14 -11.17
N ALA A 113 -2.07 -7.80 -11.09
CA ALA A 113 -1.14 -7.00 -11.87
C ALA A 113 0.33 -7.25 -11.48
N LEU A 114 0.63 -7.39 -10.18
CA LEU A 114 1.97 -7.73 -9.69
C LEU A 114 2.40 -9.14 -10.13
N ASN A 115 1.48 -10.10 -10.10
CA ASN A 115 1.71 -11.47 -10.56
C ASN A 115 1.98 -11.54 -12.07
N THR A 116 1.21 -10.77 -12.85
CA THR A 116 1.41 -10.64 -14.30
C THR A 116 2.78 -10.05 -14.60
N ASN A 117 3.16 -8.97 -13.93
CA ASN A 117 4.47 -8.34 -14.12
C ASN A 117 5.63 -9.28 -13.75
N SER A 118 5.46 -10.06 -12.68
CA SER A 118 6.43 -11.09 -12.28
C SER A 118 6.58 -12.21 -13.32
N THR A 119 5.52 -12.50 -14.09
CA THR A 119 5.53 -13.48 -15.19
C THR A 119 6.13 -12.91 -16.47
N LEU A 120 5.93 -11.62 -16.74
CA LEU A 120 6.52 -10.94 -17.91
C LEU A 120 8.02 -10.71 -17.75
N SER A 121 8.52 -10.52 -16.53
CA SER A 121 9.95 -10.34 -16.25
C SER A 121 10.86 -11.47 -16.80
N PRO A 122 10.59 -12.78 -16.54
CA PRO A 122 11.38 -13.87 -17.10
C PRO A 122 11.19 -14.05 -18.61
N GLU A 123 10.02 -13.72 -19.16
CA GLU A 123 9.79 -13.76 -20.61
C GLU A 123 10.60 -12.68 -21.34
N ILE A 124 10.63 -11.46 -20.79
CA ILE A 124 11.47 -10.37 -21.29
C ILE A 124 12.96 -10.73 -21.20
N GLU A 125 13.38 -11.40 -20.12
CA GLU A 125 14.75 -11.88 -19.97
C GLU A 125 15.09 -13.00 -20.97
N ALA A 126 14.16 -13.93 -21.23
CA ALA A 126 14.32 -14.95 -22.27
C ALA A 126 14.44 -14.33 -23.67
N LEU A 127 13.63 -13.33 -24.00
CA LEU A 127 13.72 -12.57 -25.25
C LEU A 127 15.09 -11.87 -25.37
N ARG A 128 15.58 -11.23 -24.30
CA ARG A 128 16.92 -10.62 -24.29
C ARG A 128 18.02 -11.64 -24.60
N GLN A 129 17.94 -12.85 -24.04
CA GLN A 129 18.90 -13.92 -24.31
C GLN A 129 18.82 -14.40 -25.77
N GLN A 130 17.62 -14.47 -26.35
CA GLN A 130 17.43 -14.82 -27.76
C GLN A 130 17.99 -13.76 -28.72
N LEU A 131 17.84 -12.47 -28.40
CA LEU A 131 18.43 -11.38 -29.20
C LEU A 131 19.95 -11.25 -29.02
N ALA A 132 20.48 -11.64 -27.86
CA ALA A 132 21.92 -11.66 -27.59
C ALA A 132 22.63 -12.89 -28.18
N ALA A 133 21.88 -13.95 -28.51
CA ALA A 133 22.42 -15.10 -29.23
C ALA A 133 22.64 -14.72 -30.71
N PRO A 134 23.88 -14.76 -31.24
CA PRO A 134 24.10 -14.52 -32.65
C PRO A 134 23.37 -15.59 -33.45
N GLN A 135 22.47 -15.15 -34.35
CA GLN A 135 21.93 -16.01 -35.40
C GLN A 135 23.10 -16.51 -36.25
N SER A 136 23.63 -17.68 -35.90
CA SER A 136 24.47 -18.47 -36.79
C SER A 136 23.56 -19.06 -37.86
N SER A 137 23.17 -18.23 -38.82
CA SER A 137 22.56 -18.70 -40.06
C SER A 137 23.67 -19.26 -40.94
N ALA A 138 23.74 -20.59 -41.11
CA ALA A 138 23.74 -21.22 -42.44
C ALA A 138 23.97 -22.75 -42.38
N PRO A 139 23.29 -23.51 -43.26
CA PRO A 139 23.34 -24.96 -43.33
C PRO A 139 24.54 -25.47 -44.14
N ALA A 140 25.14 -26.57 -43.72
CA ALA A 140 25.95 -27.42 -44.57
C ALA A 140 25.81 -28.89 -44.14
N SER A 141 24.92 -29.62 -44.83
CA SER A 141 25.03 -31.08 -44.98
C SER A 141 25.85 -31.35 -46.25
N PRO A 142 26.33 -32.58 -46.53
CA PRO A 142 26.92 -33.60 -45.63
C PRO A 142 28.26 -34.12 -46.21
N ALA A 143 29.25 -34.53 -45.39
CA ALA A 143 30.28 -35.50 -45.84
C ALA A 143 31.18 -36.01 -44.70
N ASN A 144 30.97 -37.29 -44.39
CA ASN A 144 31.90 -38.32 -43.94
C ASN A 144 32.64 -38.29 -42.59
N PRO A 145 32.72 -39.48 -41.94
CA PRO A 145 33.31 -39.70 -40.63
C PRO A 145 34.81 -40.03 -40.72
N VAL A 146 35.40 -40.24 -39.54
CA VAL A 146 36.74 -40.78 -39.20
C VAL A 146 37.64 -39.72 -38.57
N GLN A 147 37.81 -39.77 -37.25
CA GLN A 147 39.12 -40.04 -36.64
C GLN A 147 39.00 -40.40 -35.13
N GLU A 148 39.25 -41.69 -34.87
CA GLU A 148 39.98 -42.32 -33.75
C GLU A 148 40.41 -41.48 -32.52
N ALA A 149 39.88 -41.87 -31.35
CA ALA A 149 40.50 -42.21 -30.04
C ALA A 149 41.76 -41.43 -29.51
N PRO A 150 41.98 -41.34 -28.16
CA PRO A 150 41.52 -42.27 -27.13
C PRO A 150 40.91 -41.66 -25.85
N GLN A 151 40.12 -42.52 -25.21
CA GLN A 151 39.63 -42.39 -23.85
C GLN A 151 40.79 -42.29 -22.86
N SER A 152 40.74 -41.29 -21.98
CA SER A 152 41.45 -41.32 -20.71
C SER A 152 40.46 -41.51 -19.58
N VAL A 153 40.89 -42.32 -18.64
CA VAL A 153 40.11 -43.10 -17.69
C VAL A 153 40.05 -42.36 -16.34
N ASN A 154 38.87 -42.34 -15.72
CA ASN A 154 38.62 -42.32 -14.25
C ASN A 154 39.06 -41.10 -13.40
N PRO A 155 38.65 -40.99 -12.11
CA PRO A 155 37.42 -41.48 -11.45
C PRO A 155 36.72 -40.41 -10.56
N GLN A 156 35.41 -40.59 -10.38
CA GLN A 156 34.70 -40.62 -9.08
C GLN A 156 35.29 -39.81 -7.89
N GLN A 157 34.54 -38.79 -7.43
CA GLN A 157 34.54 -38.45 -6.01
C GLN A 157 33.14 -38.03 -5.52
N THR A 158 32.47 -39.03 -4.97
CA THR A 158 31.42 -38.96 -3.94
C THR A 158 31.88 -38.15 -2.73
N ASN A 159 31.02 -37.30 -2.13
CA ASN A 159 30.75 -37.30 -0.67
C ASN A 159 29.65 -36.28 -0.23
N PRO A 160 29.20 -36.23 1.05
CA PRO A 160 27.90 -36.78 1.40
C PRO A 160 27.00 -35.81 2.21
N GLN A 161 25.81 -36.33 2.46
CA GLN A 161 24.85 -35.98 3.52
C GLN A 161 25.53 -35.62 4.86
N GLY A 162 25.11 -34.50 5.46
CA GLY A 162 25.54 -34.05 6.79
C GLY A 162 24.36 -33.50 7.59
N THR A 163 23.74 -34.38 8.37
CA THR A 163 22.73 -34.11 9.39
C THR A 163 23.42 -33.59 10.66
N THR A 164 22.96 -32.48 11.24
CA THR A 164 23.13 -32.20 12.69
C THR A 164 22.08 -31.22 13.22
N THR A 165 21.06 -31.77 13.89
CA THR A 165 20.38 -31.17 15.06
C THR A 165 21.39 -31.08 16.22
N PRO A 166 21.34 -30.10 17.16
CA PRO A 166 20.59 -30.24 18.43
C PRO A 166 20.23 -28.86 19.08
N PRO A 167 19.96 -28.75 20.40
CA PRO A 167 18.79 -29.21 21.13
C PRO A 167 18.05 -28.06 21.87
N ALA A 168 16.90 -28.42 22.45
CA ALA A 168 16.12 -27.62 23.40
C ALA A 168 16.86 -27.31 24.71
N ALA A 169 16.53 -26.18 25.34
CA ALA A 169 16.75 -25.93 26.76
C ALA A 169 15.58 -25.10 27.34
N ASN A 170 15.14 -25.55 28.51
CA ASN A 170 14.03 -25.06 29.33
C ASN A 170 14.14 -23.60 29.76
N HIS A 171 12.99 -22.95 29.97
CA HIS A 171 12.56 -22.39 31.27
C HIS A 171 11.07 -22.09 31.27
#